data_AF-A0A3P7MT85-F1
#
_entry.id   AF-A0A3P7MT85-F1
#
_cell.length_a   1.000
_cell.length_b   1.000
_cell.length_c   1.000
_cell.angle_alpha   90.00
_cell.angle_beta   90.00
_cell.angle_gamma   90.00
#
_symmetry.space_group_name_H-M   'P 1'
#
loop_
_entity.id
_entity.type
_entity.pdbx_description
1 polymer ?
#
loop_
_entity_poly.entity_id
_entity_poly.type
_entity_poly.pdbx_seq_one_letter_code
_entity_poly.pdbx_strand_id
1 'polypeptide(L)'
;MERVRVGDIGPKFGFNSSDNGFLLFNNYRIPRKNMLMRYSKVEKDGTFVAPKHSKSGEVQILDYQTQQFRLFPQLARAFAFMFAAYEIRDLYMKKNLDRLPNQKPLVGGCTYEGENIVMLLQVARFLMKAAEEVRRGSAKLAAICDYIGKQGSRHSSLKSWDKYSDEEIIHDFEHVARNQVFRAYDVLKRHQRESTLEEGWNRASIELCKASRVRYL
;
A
#
# COMPACT_ATOMS: atom_id res chain seq x y z
N MET A 1 13.95 21.29 31.13
CA MET A 1 13.61 22.08 29.92
C MET A 1 12.18 22.58 30.08
N GLU A 2 11.96 23.85 30.40
CA GLU A 2 10.63 24.37 30.79
C GLU A 2 9.61 24.44 29.63
N ARG A 3 10.10 24.45 28.38
CA ARG A 3 9.29 24.57 27.15
C ARG A 3 9.18 23.28 26.33
N VAL A 4 9.70 22.18 26.85
CA VAL A 4 9.66 20.87 26.22
C VAL A 4 9.13 19.88 27.24
N ARG A 5 8.01 19.23 26.94
CA ARG A 5 7.46 18.14 27.76
C ARG A 5 7.67 16.83 27.02
N VAL A 6 8.27 15.87 27.71
CA VAL A 6 8.44 14.50 27.23
C VAL A 6 7.88 13.54 28.26
N GLY A 7 7.42 12.39 27.80
CA GLY A 7 7.00 11.30 28.68
C GLY A 7 6.74 10.03 27.89
N ASP A 8 6.62 8.91 28.59
CA ASP A 8 6.30 7.60 28.00
C ASP A 8 4.79 7.53 27.67
N ILE A 9 4.44 6.84 26.60
CA ILE A 9 3.02 6.57 26.24
C ILE A 9 2.42 5.41 27.05
N GLY A 10 3.24 4.75 27.87
CA GLY A 10 2.86 3.66 28.75
C GLY A 10 3.03 2.27 28.12
N PRO A 11 2.46 1.24 28.79
CA PRO A 11 2.47 -0.12 28.30
C PRO A 11 1.82 -0.24 26.92
N LYS A 12 2.48 -0.98 26.04
CA LYS A 12 2.09 -1.25 24.66
C LYS A 12 1.65 -2.72 24.52
N PHE A 13 0.83 -2.98 23.50
CA PHE A 13 0.39 -4.34 23.15
C PHE A 13 1.56 -5.30 22.85
N GLY A 14 2.67 -4.75 22.35
CA GLY A 14 3.95 -5.42 22.14
C GLY A 14 5.10 -4.41 22.18
N PHE A 15 6.36 -4.86 22.12
CA PHE A 15 7.55 -3.99 22.17
C PHE A 15 7.63 -3.09 23.42
N ASN A 16 7.32 -3.65 24.60
CA ASN A 16 7.43 -2.93 25.87
C ASN A 16 8.87 -2.61 26.30
N SER A 17 9.88 -3.20 25.65
CA SER A 17 11.28 -2.85 25.85
C SER A 17 11.67 -1.51 25.21
N SER A 18 10.83 -0.96 24.34
CA SER A 18 11.06 0.35 23.71
C SER A 18 10.31 1.46 24.44
N ASP A 19 10.98 2.58 24.67
CA ASP A 19 10.54 3.77 25.41
C ASP A 19 9.84 4.78 24.49
N ASN A 20 8.91 4.31 23.65
CA ASN A 20 8.13 5.18 22.79
C ASN A 20 7.41 6.24 23.65
N GLY A 21 7.70 7.51 23.38
CA GLY A 21 7.19 8.63 24.17
C GLY A 21 6.42 9.66 23.36
N PHE A 22 5.86 10.63 24.06
CA PHE A 22 5.30 11.84 23.48
C PHE A 22 6.28 13.02 23.64
N LEU A 23 6.11 14.03 22.80
CA LEU A 23 6.90 15.27 22.81
C LEU A 23 5.98 16.46 22.55
N LEU A 24 5.91 17.40 23.49
CA LEU A 24 5.20 18.67 23.32
C LEU A 24 6.16 19.84 23.41
N PHE A 25 6.01 20.78 22.47
CA PHE A 25 6.73 22.04 22.45
C PHE A 25 5.80 23.19 22.84
N ASN A 26 6.19 23.97 23.84
CA ASN A 26 5.49 25.20 24.21
C ASN A 26 6.29 26.42 23.75
N ASN A 27 5.95 26.97 22.57
CA ASN A 27 6.64 28.09 21.95
C ASN A 27 8.18 27.93 21.95
N TYR A 28 8.62 26.71 21.62
CA TYR A 28 10.03 26.34 21.59
C TYR A 28 10.68 26.89 20.31
N ARG A 29 11.71 27.73 20.45
CA ARG A 29 12.38 28.39 19.32
C ARG A 29 13.63 27.63 18.92
N ILE A 30 13.75 27.33 17.63
CA ILE A 30 14.95 26.74 17.03
C ILE A 30 15.52 27.68 15.95
N PRO A 31 16.85 27.69 15.71
CA PRO A 31 17.44 28.43 14.61
C PRO A 31 16.89 27.96 13.25
N ARG A 32 16.72 28.89 12.29
CA ARG A 32 16.28 28.59 10.91
C ARG A 32 17.07 27.44 10.26
N LYS A 33 18.38 27.39 10.50
CA LYS A 33 19.30 26.37 9.96
C LYS A 33 19.02 24.94 10.42
N ASN A 34 18.17 24.74 11.43
CA ASN A 34 17.76 23.42 11.90
C ASN A 34 16.65 22.80 11.04
N MET A 35 16.02 23.58 10.15
CA MET A 35 15.12 23.03 9.14
C MET A 35 15.95 22.25 8.09
N LEU A 36 15.52 21.03 7.75
CA LEU A 36 16.15 20.24 6.70
C LEU A 36 15.82 20.81 5.32
N MET A 37 16.72 21.62 4.76
CA MET A 37 16.47 22.43 3.56
C MET A 37 16.95 21.81 2.23
N ARG A 38 17.02 20.47 2.13
CA ARG A 38 17.51 19.80 0.91
C ARG A 38 16.60 20.02 -0.30
N TYR A 39 15.28 19.96 -0.10
CA TYR A 39 14.28 20.03 -1.18
C TYR A 39 13.43 21.30 -1.11
N SER A 40 13.12 21.78 0.09
CA SER A 40 12.38 23.03 0.33
C SER A 40 13.25 23.98 1.15
N LYS A 41 13.20 25.29 0.88
CA LYS A 41 14.02 26.27 1.61
C LYS A 41 13.18 27.41 2.14
N VAL A 42 13.64 28.00 3.24
CA VAL A 42 13.15 29.29 3.75
C VAL A 42 14.35 30.21 3.84
N GLU A 43 14.35 31.30 3.09
CA GLU A 43 15.41 32.30 3.09
C GLU A 43 15.39 33.15 4.38
N LYS A 44 16.43 33.98 4.58
CA LYS A 44 16.57 34.78 5.83
C LYS A 44 15.48 35.84 6.01
N ASP A 45 14.93 36.31 4.89
CA ASP A 45 13.83 37.27 4.81
C ASP A 45 12.45 36.62 4.99
N GLY A 46 12.40 35.28 5.10
CA GLY A 46 11.17 34.51 5.21
C GLY A 46 10.62 33.99 3.88
N THR A 47 11.28 34.25 2.75
CA THR A 47 10.82 33.77 1.44
C THR A 47 10.88 32.24 1.37
N PHE A 48 9.74 31.59 1.07
CA PHE A 48 9.67 30.14 0.89
C PHE A 48 9.98 29.75 -0.55
N VAL A 49 10.92 28.82 -0.72
CA VAL A 49 11.28 28.23 -2.00
C VAL A 49 10.79 26.78 -2.02
N ALA A 50 9.76 26.54 -2.83
CA ALA A 50 9.20 25.21 -3.04
C ALA A 50 10.18 24.29 -3.80
N PRO A 51 10.06 22.96 -3.63
CA PRO A 51 10.88 22.01 -4.38
C PRO A 51 10.61 22.12 -5.89
N LYS A 52 11.64 21.86 -6.71
CA LYS A 52 11.54 21.96 -8.19
C LYS A 52 10.44 21.09 -8.81
N HIS A 53 9.95 20.07 -8.11
CA HIS A 53 8.85 19.19 -8.54
C HIS A 53 7.51 19.47 -7.83
N SER A 54 7.32 20.66 -7.24
CA SER A 54 6.10 20.99 -6.48
C SER A 54 4.82 21.13 -7.32
N LYS A 55 4.89 21.09 -8.66
CA LYS A 55 3.74 21.18 -9.57
C LYS A 55 3.03 19.85 -9.82
N SER A 56 3.42 18.79 -9.12
CA SER A 56 2.60 17.59 -8.98
C SER A 56 2.42 17.42 -7.48
N GLY A 57 1.18 17.52 -6.99
CA GLY A 57 0.86 17.47 -5.56
C GLY A 57 1.69 16.40 -4.85
N GLU A 58 2.22 16.75 -3.68
CA GLU A 58 3.09 15.94 -2.81
C GLU A 58 3.43 14.56 -3.39
N VAL A 59 4.58 14.46 -4.06
CA VAL A 59 5.05 13.23 -4.71
C VAL A 59 4.96 12.11 -3.69
N GLN A 60 4.14 11.11 -3.98
CA GLN A 60 3.85 10.07 -3.00
C GLN A 60 5.18 9.41 -2.64
N ILE A 61 5.39 9.09 -1.36
CA ILE A 61 6.64 8.47 -0.89
C ILE A 61 6.95 7.18 -1.70
N LEU A 62 5.91 6.56 -2.26
CA LEU A 62 6.00 5.41 -3.14
C LEU A 62 6.58 5.70 -4.53
N ASP A 63 6.60 6.93 -5.03
CA ASP A 63 7.21 7.27 -6.32
C ASP A 63 8.74 7.30 -6.24
N TYR A 64 9.31 7.35 -5.03
CA TYR A 64 10.74 7.23 -4.83
C TYR A 64 11.18 5.77 -4.99
N GLN A 65 11.97 5.48 -6.02
CA GLN A 65 12.54 4.13 -6.24
C GLN A 65 13.21 3.56 -4.99
N THR A 66 13.95 4.36 -4.22
CA THR A 66 14.58 3.90 -2.97
C THR A 66 13.59 3.45 -1.91
N GLN A 67 12.38 4.03 -1.90
CA GLN A 67 11.31 3.61 -1.01
C GLN A 67 10.61 2.36 -1.57
N GLN A 68 10.38 2.29 -2.88
CA GLN A 68 9.88 1.07 -3.55
C GLN A 68 10.78 -0.15 -3.29
N PHE A 69 12.11 0.00 -3.43
CA PHE A 69 13.07 -1.08 -3.18
C PHE A 69 13.15 -1.51 -1.72
N ARG A 70 12.72 -0.66 -0.77
CA ARG A 70 12.68 -1.00 0.66
C ARG A 70 11.34 -1.60 1.06
N LEU A 71 10.25 -1.08 0.49
CA LEU A 71 8.88 -1.41 0.87
C LEU A 71 8.36 -2.64 0.10
N PHE A 72 8.56 -2.72 -1.21
CA PHE A 72 7.98 -3.80 -2.03
C PHE A 72 8.54 -5.19 -1.71
N PRO A 73 9.84 -5.38 -1.42
CA PRO A 73 10.32 -6.71 -0.99
C PRO A 73 9.79 -7.11 0.39
N GLN A 74 9.59 -6.16 1.30
CA GLN A 74 9.04 -6.43 2.63
C GLN A 74 7.54 -6.73 2.56
N LEU A 75 6.82 -6.00 1.71
CA LEU A 75 5.42 -6.23 1.42
C LEU A 75 5.25 -7.60 0.75
N ALA A 76 6.02 -7.91 -0.30
CA ALA A 76 6.02 -9.21 -0.95
C ALA A 76 6.35 -10.35 0.05
N ARG A 77 7.29 -10.15 0.97
CA ARG A 77 7.58 -11.12 2.04
C ARG A 77 6.44 -11.26 3.04
N ALA A 78 5.81 -10.16 3.45
CA ALA A 78 4.65 -10.21 4.36
C ALA A 78 3.46 -10.93 3.73
N PHE A 79 3.24 -10.74 2.42
CA PHE A 79 2.21 -11.46 1.66
C PHE A 79 2.60 -12.92 1.42
N ALA A 80 3.86 -13.23 1.08
CA ALA A 80 4.35 -14.60 0.98
C ALA A 80 4.23 -15.35 2.33
N PHE A 81 4.55 -14.69 3.45
CA PHE A 81 4.33 -15.23 4.78
C PHE A 81 2.86 -15.34 5.14
N MET A 82 2.00 -14.46 4.64
CA MET A 82 0.56 -14.57 4.86
C MET A 82 -0.06 -15.71 4.05
N PHE A 83 0.36 -15.95 2.82
CA PHE A 83 -0.07 -17.12 2.04
C PHE A 83 0.46 -18.41 2.64
N ALA A 84 1.75 -18.44 3.01
CA ALA A 84 2.32 -19.56 3.76
C ALA A 84 1.60 -19.75 5.10
N ALA A 85 1.25 -18.67 5.81
CA ALA A 85 0.51 -18.76 7.07
C ALA A 85 -0.96 -19.15 6.85
N TYR A 86 -1.59 -18.82 5.74
CA TYR A 86 -2.93 -19.30 5.39
C TYR A 86 -2.91 -20.79 5.09
N GLU A 87 -1.95 -21.27 4.30
CA GLU A 87 -1.74 -22.71 4.07
C GLU A 87 -1.39 -23.45 5.36
N ILE A 88 -0.44 -22.92 6.13
CA ILE A 88 -0.06 -23.48 7.43
C ILE A 88 -1.25 -23.45 8.38
N ARG A 89 -2.03 -22.38 8.44
CA ARG A 89 -3.23 -22.27 9.28
C ARG A 89 -4.32 -23.21 8.81
N ASP A 90 -4.52 -23.42 7.52
CA ASP A 90 -5.49 -24.39 7.01
C ASP A 90 -5.01 -25.82 7.28
N LEU A 91 -3.69 -26.08 7.25
CA LEU A 91 -3.06 -27.32 7.73
C LEU A 91 -3.15 -27.50 9.26
N TYR A 92 -3.06 -26.41 10.02
CA TYR A 92 -3.09 -26.41 11.50
C TYR A 92 -4.51 -26.48 12.05
N MET A 93 -5.47 -25.76 11.46
CA MET A 93 -6.90 -25.79 11.79
C MET A 93 -7.51 -27.15 11.47
N LYS A 94 -6.92 -27.88 10.52
CA LYS A 94 -7.26 -29.28 10.24
C LYS A 94 -6.66 -30.27 11.24
N LYS A 95 -5.76 -29.84 12.15
CA LYS A 95 -5.06 -30.74 13.08
C LYS A 95 -5.05 -30.39 14.57
N ASN A 96 -5.07 -29.13 15.04
CA ASN A 96 -5.03 -28.83 16.49
C ASN A 96 -5.38 -27.36 16.79
N LEU A 97 -6.55 -27.10 17.39
CA LEU A 97 -7.01 -25.73 17.69
C LEU A 97 -6.49 -25.14 19.02
N ASP A 98 -5.83 -25.90 19.91
CA ASP A 98 -5.73 -25.46 21.32
C ASP A 98 -4.35 -25.03 21.85
N ARG A 99 -3.31 -24.76 21.03
CA ARG A 99 -1.93 -24.68 21.58
C ARG A 99 -0.95 -23.62 21.06
N LEU A 100 -1.34 -22.37 20.79
CA LEU A 100 -0.31 -21.33 20.58
C LEU A 100 -0.64 -19.98 21.27
N PRO A 101 -0.18 -19.77 22.51
CA PRO A 101 -0.06 -18.42 23.06
C PRO A 101 1.23 -17.78 22.52
N ASN A 102 1.17 -16.48 22.17
CA ASN A 102 2.33 -15.55 22.00
C ASN A 102 2.68 -15.03 20.58
N GLN A 103 1.71 -14.75 19.70
CA GLN A 103 1.94 -13.93 18.48
C GLN A 103 1.73 -12.41 18.66
N LYS A 104 1.96 -11.84 19.86
CA LYS A 104 1.63 -10.43 20.15
C LYS A 104 2.51 -9.35 19.46
N PRO A 105 3.82 -9.54 19.18
CA PRO A 105 4.65 -8.49 18.58
C PRO A 105 4.41 -8.26 17.08
N LEU A 106 3.96 -9.28 16.34
CA LEU A 106 3.85 -9.21 14.87
C LEU A 106 2.77 -8.23 14.39
N VAL A 107 1.75 -7.98 15.22
CA VAL A 107 0.60 -7.12 14.87
C VAL A 107 1.00 -5.64 14.75
N GLY A 108 2.06 -5.20 15.43
CA GLY A 108 2.52 -3.81 15.40
C GLY A 108 3.03 -3.34 14.02
N GLY A 109 3.52 -4.28 13.19
CA GLY A 109 3.95 -3.97 11.82
C GLY A 109 2.81 -3.54 10.89
N CYS A 110 1.56 -3.89 11.23
CA CYS A 110 0.38 -3.56 10.43
C CYS A 110 -0.10 -2.10 10.59
N THR A 111 0.50 -1.34 11.52
CA THR A 111 0.11 0.05 11.85
C THR A 111 1.30 1.01 11.89
N TYR A 112 2.50 0.55 12.30
CA TYR A 112 3.67 1.43 12.45
C TYR A 112 4.19 2.01 11.12
N GLU A 113 4.08 1.28 10.01
CA GLU A 113 4.56 1.74 8.69
C GLU A 113 3.44 2.29 7.78
N GLY A 114 2.31 2.65 8.39
CA GLY A 114 1.08 3.06 7.71
C GLY A 114 0.01 2.01 7.93
N GLU A 115 -1.21 2.45 8.23
CA GLU A 115 -2.36 1.55 8.25
C GLU A 115 -2.37 0.75 6.95
N ASN A 116 -2.36 -0.58 7.02
CA ASN A 116 -2.32 -1.45 5.84
C ASN A 116 -3.35 -1.06 4.76
N ILE A 117 -4.47 -0.47 5.15
CA ILE A 117 -5.51 0.07 4.25
C ILE A 117 -5.00 1.28 3.46
N VAL A 118 -4.30 2.23 4.09
CA VAL A 118 -3.77 3.41 3.42
C VAL A 118 -2.73 3.01 2.37
N MET A 119 -1.87 2.04 2.69
CA MET A 119 -0.90 1.50 1.73
C MET A 119 -1.58 0.76 0.56
N LEU A 120 -2.62 -0.04 0.85
CA LEU A 120 -3.43 -0.66 -0.21
C LEU A 120 -4.11 0.39 -1.09
N LEU A 121 -4.64 1.47 -0.51
CA LEU A 121 -5.24 2.56 -1.28
C LEU A 121 -4.23 3.33 -2.13
N GLN A 122 -2.97 3.44 -1.70
CA GLN A 122 -1.89 4.00 -2.52
C GLN A 122 -1.60 3.12 -3.74
N VAL A 123 -1.51 1.79 -3.56
CA VAL A 123 -1.39 0.84 -4.68
C VAL A 123 -2.60 0.92 -5.60
N ALA A 124 -3.81 1.05 -5.04
CA ALA A 124 -5.03 1.19 -5.82
C ALA A 124 -4.99 2.44 -6.71
N ARG A 125 -4.49 3.59 -6.24
CA ARG A 125 -4.35 4.81 -7.06
C ARG A 125 -3.48 4.56 -8.29
N PHE A 126 -2.37 3.86 -8.11
CA PHE A 126 -1.50 3.50 -9.20
C PHE A 126 -2.22 2.57 -10.21
N LEU A 127 -2.94 1.54 -9.72
CA LEU A 127 -3.72 0.62 -10.56
C LEU A 127 -4.86 1.31 -11.32
N MET A 128 -5.55 2.26 -10.68
CA MET A 128 -6.64 3.02 -11.33
C MET A 128 -6.10 3.89 -12.46
N LYS A 129 -4.92 4.50 -12.31
CA LYS A 129 -4.25 5.23 -13.38
C LYS A 129 -3.85 4.30 -14.53
N ALA A 130 -3.27 3.14 -14.22
CA ALA A 130 -2.94 2.14 -15.23
C ALA A 130 -4.18 1.66 -16.01
N ALA A 131 -5.27 1.36 -15.32
CA ALA A 131 -6.54 0.97 -15.93
C ALA A 131 -7.13 2.09 -16.80
N GLU A 132 -7.03 3.34 -16.38
CA GLU A 132 -7.46 4.50 -17.16
C GLU A 132 -6.68 4.65 -18.46
N GLU A 133 -5.35 4.56 -18.40
CA GLU A 133 -4.48 4.64 -19.58
C GLU A 133 -4.73 3.47 -20.55
N VAL A 134 -5.02 2.26 -20.04
CA VAL A 134 -5.43 1.12 -20.89
C VAL A 134 -6.78 1.37 -21.55
N ARG A 135 -7.77 1.88 -20.82
CA ARG A 135 -9.10 2.21 -21.39
C ARG A 135 -9.02 3.33 -22.43
N ARG A 136 -8.08 4.27 -22.28
CA ARG A 136 -7.84 5.37 -23.22
C ARG A 136 -7.01 4.97 -24.44
N GLY A 137 -6.38 3.79 -24.43
CA GLY A 137 -5.49 3.33 -25.49
C GLY A 137 -4.11 4.01 -25.50
N SER A 138 -3.74 4.73 -24.44
CA SER A 138 -2.46 5.45 -24.28
C SER A 138 -1.48 4.74 -23.34
N ALA A 139 -1.77 3.50 -22.96
CA ALA A 139 -1.04 2.76 -21.94
C ALA A 139 0.45 2.58 -22.23
N LYS A 140 1.28 3.22 -21.39
CA LYS A 140 2.69 2.87 -21.19
C LYS A 140 2.84 2.27 -19.80
N LEU A 141 2.64 0.96 -19.69
CA LEU A 141 2.66 0.25 -18.41
C LEU A 141 4.09 -0.11 -18.03
N ALA A 142 4.41 0.01 -16.74
CA ALA A 142 5.62 -0.60 -16.19
C ALA A 142 5.51 -2.13 -16.31
N ALA A 143 6.64 -2.84 -16.43
CA ALA A 143 6.67 -4.30 -16.60
C ALA A 143 5.81 -5.07 -15.59
N ILE A 144 5.80 -4.62 -14.32
CA ILE A 144 5.02 -5.17 -13.22
C ILE A 144 3.48 -4.98 -13.37
N CYS A 145 3.03 -4.28 -14.41
CA CYS A 145 1.61 -4.00 -14.68
C CYS A 145 1.21 -4.34 -16.10
N ASP A 146 2.13 -4.88 -16.89
CA ASP A 146 1.92 -5.16 -18.31
C ASP A 146 0.71 -6.08 -18.53
N TYR A 147 0.49 -7.02 -17.60
CA TYR A 147 -0.67 -7.92 -17.58
C TYR A 147 -2.04 -7.21 -17.60
N ILE A 148 -2.13 -5.95 -17.12
CA ILE A 148 -3.39 -5.19 -17.14
C ILE A 148 -3.81 -4.86 -18.58
N GLY A 149 -2.83 -4.64 -19.47
CA GLY A 149 -3.06 -4.35 -20.88
C GLY A 149 -3.24 -5.58 -21.77
N LYS A 150 -2.90 -6.79 -21.27
CA LYS A 150 -2.98 -8.01 -22.06
C LYS A 150 -4.43 -8.35 -22.43
N GLN A 151 -4.65 -8.73 -23.68
CA GLN A 151 -5.91 -9.33 -24.13
C GLN A 151 -5.88 -10.83 -23.83
N GLY A 152 -6.43 -11.22 -22.69
CA GLY A 152 -6.55 -12.63 -22.29
C GLY A 152 -7.90 -13.26 -22.65
N SER A 153 -7.91 -14.59 -22.69
CA SER A 153 -9.13 -15.43 -22.76
C SER A 153 -10.13 -15.02 -21.68
N ARG A 154 -11.44 -15.11 -21.96
CA ARG A 154 -12.52 -14.89 -20.97
C ARG A 154 -12.63 -16.01 -19.93
N HIS A 155 -12.01 -17.15 -20.19
CA HIS A 155 -12.13 -18.36 -19.39
C HIS A 155 -10.76 -18.99 -19.15
N SER A 156 -10.60 -19.54 -17.96
CA SER A 156 -9.46 -20.37 -17.58
C SER A 156 -9.42 -21.65 -18.43
N SER A 157 -8.22 -22.09 -18.79
CA SER A 157 -7.99 -23.39 -19.43
C SER A 157 -7.92 -24.55 -18.41
N LEU A 158 -8.02 -24.26 -17.10
CA LEU A 158 -7.91 -25.22 -16.01
C LEU A 158 -9.02 -26.28 -16.09
N LYS A 159 -8.66 -27.46 -16.60
CA LYS A 159 -9.51 -28.65 -16.57
C LYS A 159 -9.11 -29.64 -15.48
N SER A 160 -7.82 -29.70 -15.14
CA SER A 160 -7.27 -30.57 -14.10
C SER A 160 -5.94 -30.03 -13.57
N TRP A 161 -5.72 -30.10 -12.25
CA TRP A 161 -4.57 -29.48 -11.58
C TRP A 161 -3.23 -30.19 -11.84
N ASP A 162 -3.28 -31.48 -12.19
CA ASP A 162 -2.13 -32.36 -12.40
C ASP A 162 -1.46 -32.20 -13.78
N LYS A 163 -2.14 -31.53 -14.72
CA LYS A 163 -1.69 -31.34 -16.11
C LYS A 163 -1.53 -29.88 -16.50
N TYR A 164 -1.66 -28.98 -15.54
CA TYR A 164 -1.68 -27.54 -15.78
C TYR A 164 -0.26 -26.99 -15.73
N SER A 165 0.14 -26.24 -16.77
CA SER A 165 1.50 -25.69 -16.81
C SER A 165 1.62 -24.44 -15.94
N ASP A 166 2.83 -24.16 -15.45
CA ASP A 166 3.11 -22.97 -14.65
C ASP A 166 2.76 -21.68 -15.40
N GLU A 167 2.93 -21.65 -16.73
CA GLU A 167 2.56 -20.53 -17.59
C GLU A 167 1.04 -20.32 -17.67
N GLU A 168 0.26 -21.39 -17.70
CA GLU A 168 -1.21 -21.30 -17.70
C GLU A 168 -1.73 -20.83 -16.34
N ILE A 169 -1.10 -21.27 -15.23
CA ILE A 169 -1.37 -20.78 -13.88
C ILE A 169 -1.14 -19.26 -13.81
N ILE A 170 0.03 -18.80 -14.28
CA ILE A 170 0.36 -17.36 -14.30
C ILE A 170 -0.66 -16.58 -15.13
N HIS A 171 -1.04 -17.08 -16.31
CA HIS A 171 -2.03 -16.42 -17.15
C HIS A 171 -3.40 -16.29 -16.47
N ASP A 172 -3.84 -17.33 -15.76
CA ASP A 172 -5.10 -17.31 -15.02
C ASP A 172 -5.09 -16.34 -13.84
N PHE A 173 -3.97 -16.28 -13.09
CA PHE A 173 -3.80 -15.29 -12.03
C PHE A 173 -3.78 -13.87 -12.59
N GLU A 174 -3.04 -13.63 -13.67
CA GLU A 174 -3.04 -12.35 -14.38
C GLU A 174 -4.46 -11.97 -14.84
N HIS A 175 -5.24 -12.94 -15.32
CA HIS A 175 -6.62 -12.73 -15.75
C HIS A 175 -7.52 -12.31 -14.59
N VAL A 176 -7.47 -13.03 -13.46
CA VAL A 176 -8.26 -12.72 -12.25
C VAL A 176 -7.87 -11.35 -11.70
N ALA A 177 -6.57 -11.04 -11.62
CA ALA A 177 -6.06 -9.76 -11.17
C ALA A 177 -6.53 -8.62 -12.07
N ARG A 178 -6.41 -8.77 -13.39
CA ARG A 178 -6.87 -7.78 -14.37
C ARG A 178 -8.37 -7.52 -14.25
N ASN A 179 -9.18 -8.57 -14.13
CA ASN A 179 -10.63 -8.43 -14.01
C ASN A 179 -11.03 -7.71 -12.72
N GLN A 180 -10.38 -8.01 -11.60
CA GLN A 180 -10.66 -7.31 -10.34
C GLN A 180 -10.24 -5.83 -10.41
N VAL A 181 -9.13 -5.51 -11.08
CA VAL A 181 -8.70 -4.13 -11.31
C VAL A 181 -9.74 -3.37 -12.14
N PHE A 182 -10.20 -3.93 -13.27
CA PHE A 182 -11.21 -3.25 -14.09
C PHE A 182 -12.57 -3.18 -13.41
N ARG A 183 -12.96 -4.18 -12.62
CA ARG A 183 -14.17 -4.12 -11.79
C ARG A 183 -14.10 -2.95 -10.80
N ALA A 184 -12.98 -2.81 -10.08
CA ALA A 184 -12.79 -1.70 -9.14
C ALA A 184 -12.79 -0.35 -9.86
N TYR A 185 -12.16 -0.28 -11.05
CA TYR A 185 -12.18 0.91 -11.90
C TYR A 185 -13.59 1.31 -12.34
N ASP A 186 -14.39 0.35 -12.83
CA ASP A 186 -15.74 0.61 -13.29
C ASP A 186 -16.66 1.05 -12.12
N VAL A 187 -16.49 0.46 -10.93
CA VAL A 187 -17.18 0.89 -9.69
C VAL A 187 -16.78 2.31 -9.30
N LEU A 188 -15.48 2.62 -9.31
CA LEU A 188 -14.97 3.96 -9.01
C LEU A 188 -15.54 5.01 -9.98
N LYS A 189 -15.48 4.73 -11.29
CA LYS A 189 -16.01 5.64 -12.31
C LYS A 189 -17.53 5.82 -12.21
N ARG A 190 -18.28 4.81 -11.75
CA ARG A 190 -19.72 4.94 -11.44
C ARG A 190 -19.94 5.93 -10.30
N HIS A 191 -19.28 5.74 -9.16
CA HIS A 191 -19.45 6.63 -8.02
C HIS A 191 -18.96 8.06 -8.27
N GLN A 192 -17.91 8.24 -9.08
CA GLN A 192 -17.42 9.56 -9.50
C GLN A 192 -18.40 10.32 -10.42
N ARG A 193 -19.38 9.64 -11.04
CA ARG A 193 -20.46 10.31 -11.79
C ARG A 193 -21.58 10.81 -10.87
N GLU A 194 -21.76 10.17 -9.72
CA GLU A 194 -22.85 10.40 -8.78
C GLU A 194 -22.43 11.30 -7.59
N SER A 195 -21.13 11.50 -7.38
CA SER A 195 -20.58 12.18 -6.20
C SER A 195 -19.25 12.86 -6.49
N THR A 196 -18.70 13.58 -5.50
CA THR A 196 -17.37 14.20 -5.61
C THR A 196 -16.27 13.14 -5.76
N LEU A 197 -15.10 13.56 -6.25
CA LEU A 197 -13.97 12.63 -6.47
C LEU A 197 -13.55 11.90 -5.19
N GLU A 198 -13.55 12.59 -4.05
CA GLU A 198 -13.16 12.06 -2.75
C GLU A 198 -14.22 11.10 -2.18
N GLU A 199 -15.50 11.49 -2.28
CA GLU A 199 -16.62 10.67 -1.82
C GLU A 199 -16.74 9.38 -2.67
N GLY A 200 -16.57 9.50 -3.99
CA GLY A 200 -16.56 8.34 -4.89
C GLY A 200 -15.39 7.39 -4.61
N TRP A 201 -14.22 7.95 -4.25
CA TRP A 201 -13.07 7.16 -3.82
C TRP A 201 -13.33 6.42 -2.50
N ASN A 202 -13.94 7.11 -1.54
CA ASN A 202 -14.29 6.53 -0.24
C ASN A 202 -15.30 5.38 -0.38
N ARG A 203 -16.34 5.57 -1.20
CA ARG A 203 -17.35 4.53 -1.48
C ARG A 203 -16.78 3.32 -2.22
N ALA A 204 -15.80 3.52 -3.09
CA ALA A 204 -15.11 2.44 -3.81
C ALA A 204 -13.96 1.80 -3.01
N SER A 205 -13.62 2.29 -1.81
CA SER A 205 -12.42 1.91 -1.04
C SER A 205 -12.28 0.40 -0.84
N ILE A 206 -13.36 -0.32 -0.59
CA ILE A 206 -13.35 -1.77 -0.41
C ILE A 206 -12.93 -2.48 -1.71
N GLU A 207 -13.50 -2.10 -2.86
CA GLU A 207 -13.16 -2.69 -4.16
C GLU A 207 -11.75 -2.32 -4.60
N LEU A 208 -11.30 -1.12 -4.26
CA LEU A 208 -9.92 -0.66 -4.48
C LEU A 208 -8.90 -1.46 -3.66
N CYS A 209 -9.23 -1.76 -2.40
CA CYS A 209 -8.43 -2.65 -1.56
C CYS A 209 -8.41 -4.09 -2.10
N LYS A 210 -9.54 -4.61 -2.61
CA LYS A 210 -9.58 -5.93 -3.26
C LYS A 210 -8.68 -5.98 -4.49
N ALA A 211 -8.77 -5.01 -5.39
CA ALA A 211 -7.91 -4.92 -6.58
C ALA A 211 -6.42 -4.89 -6.22
N SER A 212 -6.08 -4.17 -5.14
CA SER A 212 -4.70 -4.11 -4.65
C SER A 212 -4.21 -5.44 -4.09
N ARG A 213 -5.09 -6.28 -3.54
CA ARG A 213 -4.74 -7.60 -2.99
C ARG A 213 -4.55 -8.67 -4.05
N VAL A 214 -5.36 -8.67 -5.12
CA VAL A 214 -5.33 -9.71 -6.16
C VAL A 214 -4.05 -9.63 -7.02
N ARG A 215 -3.36 -8.48 -7.02
CA ARG A 215 -2.04 -8.30 -7.66
C ARG A 215 -0.92 -9.20 -7.07
N TYR A 216 -1.11 -9.75 -5.88
CA TYR A 216 -0.07 -10.50 -5.15
C TYR A 216 -0.29 -12.01 -5.09
N LEU A 217 -1.22 -12.51 -5.91
CA LEU A 217 -1.40 -13.93 -6.21
C LEU A 217 -0.62 -14.25 -7.49
#